data_AF-A0A1D1YHF0-F1
#
_entry.id   AF-A0A1D1YHF0-F1
#
_cell.length_a   1.000
_cell.length_b   1.000
_cell.length_c   1.000
_cell.angle_alpha   90.00
_cell.angle_beta   90.00
_cell.angle_gamma   90.00
#
_symmetry.space_group_name_H-M   'P 1'
#
loop_
_entity.id
_entity.type
_entity.pdbx_description
1 polymer ?
#
loop_
_entity_poly.entity_id
_entity_poly.type
_entity_poly.pdbx_seq_one_letter_code
_entity_poly.pdbx_strand_id
1 'polypeptide(L)'
;MSDSNNSGTQPLTEEQQVKVSEVRRSLGKLPDKLLLYCSEASIARYLVARNWNVKKATKMLKETLKWRLEYKPEEIRWEDVAKEAETGKIYRSNYVDRYGRTILVMRPGCQV
;
A
#
# COMPACT_ATOMS: atom_id res chain seq x y z
N MET A 1 -30.27 -19.04 -2.00
CA MET A 1 -28.84 -19.20 -2.29
C MET A 1 -28.43 -18.09 -3.24
N SER A 2 -27.81 -17.03 -2.73
CA SER A 2 -27.26 -15.94 -3.55
C SER A 2 -25.76 -16.16 -3.71
N ASP A 3 -25.32 -16.17 -4.96
CA ASP A 3 -23.97 -16.50 -5.40
C ASP A 3 -22.88 -15.69 -4.68
N SER A 4 -21.84 -16.41 -4.30
CA SER A 4 -20.60 -15.90 -3.74
C SER A 4 -19.95 -14.92 -4.73
N ASN A 5 -20.14 -13.62 -4.53
CA ASN A 5 -19.49 -12.59 -5.33
C ASN A 5 -17.97 -12.58 -5.05
N ASN A 6 -17.26 -13.27 -5.94
CA ASN A 6 -15.84 -13.22 -6.25
C ASN A 6 -15.16 -11.90 -5.84
N SER A 7 -14.46 -11.87 -4.71
CA SER A 7 -13.49 -10.81 -4.37
C SER A 7 -12.11 -11.07 -5.01
N GLY A 8 -12.10 -11.72 -6.18
CA GLY A 8 -10.93 -11.92 -6.99
C GLY A 8 -10.46 -10.58 -7.54
N THR A 9 -9.20 -10.25 -7.27
CA THR A 9 -8.52 -9.13 -7.93
C THR A 9 -8.61 -9.38 -9.43
N GLN A 10 -9.41 -8.60 -10.15
CA GLN A 10 -9.54 -8.75 -11.60
C GLN A 10 -8.14 -8.63 -12.21
N PRO A 11 -7.76 -9.54 -13.14
CA PRO A 11 -6.47 -9.47 -13.79
C PRO A 11 -6.28 -8.12 -14.48
N LEU A 12 -5.06 -7.59 -14.45
CA LEU A 12 -4.72 -6.38 -15.18
C LEU A 12 -4.88 -6.61 -16.68
N THR A 13 -5.46 -5.65 -17.39
CA THR A 13 -5.53 -5.69 -18.87
C THR A 13 -4.13 -5.60 -19.47
N GLU A 14 -3.97 -6.00 -20.73
CA GLU A 14 -2.68 -5.90 -21.44
C GLU A 14 -2.15 -4.46 -21.43
N GLU A 15 -3.01 -3.46 -21.69
CA GLU A 15 -2.64 -2.04 -21.63
C GLU A 15 -2.15 -1.63 -20.23
N GLN A 16 -2.79 -2.14 -19.17
CA GLN A 16 -2.39 -1.87 -17.78
C GLN A 16 -1.04 -2.53 -17.46
N GLN A 17 -0.80 -3.75 -17.94
CA GLN A 17 0.48 -4.47 -17.77
C GLN A 17 1.64 -3.74 -18.48
N VAL A 18 1.39 -3.17 -19.67
CA VAL A 18 2.35 -2.31 -20.36
C VAL A 18 2.73 -1.11 -19.49
N LYS A 19 1.75 -0.40 -18.93
CA LYS A 19 2.01 0.74 -18.04
C LYS A 19 2.76 0.35 -16.77
N VAL A 20 2.46 -0.80 -16.16
CA VAL A 20 3.23 -1.34 -15.03
C VAL A 20 4.68 -1.56 -15.42
N SER A 21 4.92 -2.17 -16.58
CA SER A 21 6.26 -2.45 -17.10
C SER A 21 7.05 -1.17 -17.40
N GLU A 22 6.39 -0.14 -17.94
CA GLU A 22 6.99 1.18 -18.16
C GLU A 22 7.40 1.87 -16.86
N VAL A 23 6.54 1.85 -15.84
CA VAL A 23 6.90 2.37 -14.51
C VAL A 23 8.10 1.60 -13.96
N ARG A 24 8.05 0.25 -13.99
CA ARG A 24 9.15 -0.60 -13.49
C ARG A 24 10.48 -0.28 -14.18
N ARG A 25 10.48 -0.14 -15.51
CA ARG A 25 11.67 0.28 -16.27
C ARG A 25 12.16 1.68 -15.86
N SER A 26 11.25 2.60 -15.62
CA SER A 26 11.55 4.00 -15.26
C SER A 26 12.11 4.17 -13.84
N LEU A 27 11.95 3.17 -12.96
CA LEU A 27 12.55 3.16 -11.62
C LEU A 27 14.06 2.94 -11.65
N GLY A 28 14.58 2.27 -12.68
CA GLY A 28 16.00 1.95 -12.81
C GLY A 28 16.48 0.94 -11.76
N LYS A 29 17.79 0.94 -11.49
CA LYS A 29 18.38 0.05 -10.48
C LYS A 29 18.04 0.56 -9.07
N LEU A 30 17.39 -0.29 -8.28
CA LEU A 30 17.05 -0.03 -6.89
C LEU A 30 17.84 -0.95 -5.95
N PRO A 31 18.14 -0.54 -4.72
CA PRO A 31 18.62 -1.45 -3.68
C PRO A 31 17.64 -2.60 -3.43
N ASP A 32 18.15 -3.80 -3.14
CA ASP A 32 17.34 -5.03 -2.98
C ASP A 32 16.19 -4.85 -1.98
N LYS A 33 16.47 -4.17 -0.85
CA LYS A 33 15.46 -3.88 0.18
C LYS A 33 14.24 -3.08 -0.32
N LEU A 34 14.39 -2.30 -1.40
CA LEU A 34 13.31 -1.52 -1.97
C LEU A 34 12.49 -2.27 -3.01
N LEU A 35 13.02 -3.36 -3.57
CA LEU A 35 12.34 -4.16 -4.58
C LEU A 35 11.04 -4.76 -4.05
N LEU A 36 10.99 -5.09 -2.75
CA LEU A 36 9.78 -5.56 -2.07
C LEU A 36 8.60 -4.60 -2.21
N TYR A 37 8.86 -3.28 -2.29
CA TYR A 37 7.83 -2.25 -2.42
C TYR A 37 7.45 -1.95 -3.88
N CYS A 38 8.03 -2.67 -4.83
CA CYS A 38 7.89 -2.48 -6.27
C CYS A 38 7.27 -3.69 -7.00
N SER A 39 6.51 -4.53 -6.26
CA SER A 39 5.71 -5.60 -6.87
C SER A 39 4.70 -5.04 -7.88
N GLU A 40 4.23 -5.89 -8.80
CA GLU A 40 3.23 -5.50 -9.80
C GLU A 40 1.99 -4.86 -9.17
N ALA A 41 1.42 -5.51 -8.15
CA ALA A 41 0.29 -4.98 -7.40
C ALA A 41 0.61 -3.62 -6.74
N SER A 42 1.85 -3.42 -6.26
CA SER A 42 2.27 -2.14 -5.68
C SER A 42 2.32 -1.04 -6.74
N ILE A 43 2.98 -1.29 -7.87
CA ILE A 43 3.05 -0.34 -8.99
C ILE A 43 1.63 -0.02 -9.50
N ALA A 44 0.77 -1.02 -9.63
CA ALA A 44 -0.62 -0.84 -10.05
C ALA A 44 -1.39 0.10 -9.10
N ARG A 45 -1.18 0.03 -7.78
CA ARG A 45 -1.79 0.98 -6.83
C ARG A 45 -1.40 2.44 -7.11
N TYR A 46 -0.13 2.71 -7.44
CA TYR A 46 0.31 4.06 -7.82
C TYR A 46 -0.27 4.51 -9.16
N LEU A 47 -0.37 3.60 -10.13
CA LEU A 47 -1.00 3.87 -11.42
C LEU A 47 -2.48 4.22 -11.24
N VAL A 48 -3.24 3.41 -10.50
CA VAL A 48 -4.66 3.69 -10.19
C VAL A 48 -4.80 5.05 -9.48
N ALA A 49 -3.98 5.32 -8.46
CA ALA A 49 -3.99 6.60 -7.73
C ALA A 49 -3.61 7.82 -8.58
N ARG A 50 -3.04 7.62 -9.77
CA ARG A 50 -2.68 8.68 -10.73
C ARG A 50 -3.39 8.51 -12.06
N ASN A 51 -4.57 7.87 -12.04
CA ASN A 51 -5.42 7.68 -13.21
C ASN A 51 -4.67 7.07 -14.41
N TRP A 52 -3.87 6.05 -14.14
CA TRP A 52 -3.00 5.34 -15.09
C TRP A 52 -1.98 6.23 -15.81
N ASN A 53 -1.65 7.41 -15.27
CA ASN A 53 -0.60 8.27 -15.81
C ASN A 53 0.79 7.81 -15.35
N VAL A 54 1.55 7.22 -16.26
CA VAL A 54 2.88 6.62 -16.01
C VAL A 54 3.87 7.62 -15.39
N LYS A 55 3.95 8.85 -15.93
CA LYS A 55 4.90 9.87 -15.43
C LYS A 55 4.58 10.29 -14.00
N LYS A 56 3.32 10.57 -13.70
CA LYS A 56 2.87 10.96 -12.35
C LYS A 56 3.00 9.80 -11.35
N ALA A 57 2.64 8.58 -11.75
CA ALA A 57 2.77 7.38 -10.92
C ALA A 57 4.24 7.09 -10.58
N THR A 58 5.12 7.15 -11.58
CA THR A 58 6.56 6.96 -11.40
C THR A 58 7.14 7.99 -10.43
N LYS A 59 6.79 9.27 -10.58
CA LYS A 59 7.23 10.33 -9.67
C LYS A 59 6.80 10.03 -8.23
N MET A 60 5.52 9.73 -8.02
CA MET A 60 4.96 9.43 -6.69
C MET A 60 5.61 8.19 -6.04
N LEU A 61 5.86 7.13 -6.82
CA LEU A 61 6.53 5.94 -6.33
C LEU A 61 7.99 6.24 -5.94
N LYS A 62 8.74 6.99 -6.75
CA LYS A 62 10.10 7.41 -6.42
C LYS A 62 10.16 8.24 -5.13
N GLU A 63 9.22 9.16 -4.94
CA GLU A 63 9.10 9.95 -3.71
C GLU A 63 8.84 9.04 -2.50
N THR A 64 7.98 8.03 -2.64
CA THR A 64 7.72 7.07 -1.56
C THR A 64 8.94 6.21 -1.25
N LEU A 65 9.67 5.75 -2.27
CA LEU A 65 10.91 4.97 -2.08
C LEU A 65 11.99 5.81 -1.37
N LYS A 66 12.13 7.09 -1.73
CA LYS A 66 13.00 8.03 -1.02
C LYS A 66 12.59 8.19 0.43
N TRP A 67 11.29 8.42 0.70
CA TRP A 67 10.75 8.53 2.05
C TRP A 67 11.03 7.28 2.89
N ARG A 68 10.88 6.07 2.33
CA ARG A 68 11.20 4.82 3.04
C ARG A 68 12.69 4.70 3.36
N LEU A 69 13.58 5.13 2.48
CA LEU A 69 15.02 5.14 2.76
C LEU A 69 15.38 6.08 3.91
N GLU A 70 14.67 7.21 4.01
CA GLU A 70 14.94 8.26 5.00
C GLU A 70 14.32 7.94 6.37
N TYR A 71 13.05 7.55 6.40
CA TYR A 71 12.28 7.33 7.63
C TYR A 71 12.26 5.88 8.11
N LYS A 72 12.64 4.93 7.24
CA LYS A 72 12.81 3.51 7.54
C LYS A 72 11.69 2.91 8.39
N PRO A 73 10.43 2.96 7.94
CA PRO A 73 9.30 2.45 8.72
C PRO A 73 9.42 0.95 9.08
N GLU A 74 10.23 0.19 8.35
CA GLU A 74 10.57 -1.20 8.67
C GLU A 74 11.41 -1.38 9.95
N GLU A 75 12.06 -0.33 10.45
CA GLU A 75 12.84 -0.36 11.70
C GLU A 75 11.97 -0.05 12.94
N ILE A 76 10.70 0.35 12.76
CA ILE A 76 9.78 0.67 13.87
C ILE A 76 9.44 -0.60 14.65
N ARG A 77 9.65 -0.55 15.97
CA ARG A 77 9.31 -1.63 16.90
C ARG A 77 8.07 -1.28 17.71
N TRP A 78 7.51 -2.30 18.39
CA TRP A 78 6.35 -2.09 19.25
C TRP A 78 6.64 -1.10 20.37
N GLU A 79 7.83 -1.14 20.95
CA GLU A 79 8.20 -0.26 22.07
C GLU A 79 8.19 1.22 21.68
N ASP A 80 8.46 1.54 20.40
CA ASP A 80 8.46 2.91 19.88
C ASP A 80 7.04 3.50 19.78
N VAL A 81 6.00 2.65 19.68
CA VAL A 81 4.61 3.06 19.40
C VAL A 81 3.61 2.60 20.45
N ALA A 82 4.03 1.77 21.43
CA ALA A 82 3.15 1.17 22.43
C ALA A 82 2.33 2.24 23.17
N LYS A 83 3.00 3.31 23.63
CA LYS A 83 2.36 4.42 24.32
C LYS A 83 1.25 5.10 23.50
N GLU A 84 1.47 5.25 22.19
CA GLU A 84 0.45 5.82 21.30
C GLU A 84 -0.75 4.88 21.12
N ALA A 85 -0.53 3.57 21.19
CA ALA A 85 -1.56 2.55 21.03
C ALA A 85 -2.36 2.25 22.33
N GLU A 86 -1.82 2.58 23.51
CA GLU A 86 -2.40 2.26 24.83
C GLU A 86 -3.85 2.72 24.99
N THR A 87 -4.20 3.90 24.46
CA THR A 87 -5.56 4.44 24.62
C THR A 87 -6.58 3.74 23.71
N GLY A 88 -6.13 2.89 22.79
CA GLY A 88 -6.98 2.25 21.79
C GLY A 88 -7.66 3.27 20.86
N LYS A 89 -7.07 4.46 20.69
CA LYS A 89 -7.52 5.47 19.72
C LYS A 89 -7.39 4.98 18.28
N ILE A 90 -6.51 4.01 18.02
CA ILE A 90 -6.40 3.32 16.73
C ILE A 90 -6.16 1.84 17.02
N TYR A 91 -6.95 0.94 16.43
CA TYR A 91 -6.71 -0.51 16.56
C TYR A 91 -7.20 -1.29 15.34
N ARG A 92 -6.60 -2.46 15.11
CA ARG A 92 -7.03 -3.41 14.09
C ARG A 92 -8.14 -4.30 14.67
N SER A 93 -9.28 -4.37 13.98
CA SER A 93 -10.36 -5.28 14.36
C SER A 93 -9.96 -6.74 14.14
N ASN A 94 -10.50 -7.63 14.98
CA ASN A 94 -10.42 -9.08 14.75
C ASN A 94 -11.44 -9.55 13.69
N TYR A 95 -12.31 -8.67 13.22
CA TYR A 95 -13.25 -8.91 12.14
C TYR A 95 -12.73 -8.35 10.81
N VAL A 96 -13.17 -8.95 9.72
CA VAL A 96 -13.00 -8.45 8.35
C VAL A 96 -14.33 -7.95 7.80
N ASP A 97 -14.30 -7.07 6.81
CA ASP A 97 -15.52 -6.66 6.13
C ASP A 97 -16.07 -7.74 5.19
N ARG A 98 -17.20 -7.45 4.52
CA ARG A 98 -17.86 -8.39 3.59
C ARG A 98 -17.00 -8.81 2.39
N TYR A 99 -15.92 -8.08 2.12
CA TYR A 99 -14.97 -8.35 1.04
C TYR A 99 -13.66 -8.95 1.55
N GLY A 100 -13.57 -9.28 2.84
CA GLY A 100 -12.37 -9.84 3.48
C GLY A 100 -11.29 -8.81 3.79
N ARG A 101 -11.59 -7.51 3.74
CA ARG A 101 -10.60 -6.45 4.00
C ARG A 101 -10.46 -6.22 5.50
N THR A 102 -9.22 -5.98 5.95
CA THR A 102 -8.92 -5.61 7.33
C THR A 102 -9.60 -4.30 7.72
N ILE A 103 -10.20 -4.26 8.91
CA ILE A 103 -10.83 -3.05 9.45
C ILE A 103 -9.87 -2.38 10.44
N LEU A 104 -9.52 -1.12 10.17
CA LEU A 104 -8.82 -0.23 11.10
C LEU A 104 -9.86 0.69 11.76
N VAL A 105 -10.01 0.59 13.08
CA VAL A 105 -10.93 1.44 13.85
C VAL A 105 -10.17 2.64 14.40
N MET A 106 -10.73 3.83 14.22
CA MET A 106 -10.18 5.08 14.74
C MET A 106 -11.18 5.74 15.70
N ARG A 107 -10.75 6.00 16.93
CA ARG A 107 -11.50 6.63 18.02
C ARG A 107 -10.75 7.90 18.48
N PRO A 108 -10.87 9.02 17.73
CA PRO A 108 -10.11 10.24 18.04
C PRO A 108 -10.43 10.82 19.43
N GLY A 109 -11.62 10.58 19.97
CA GLY A 109 -11.98 10.98 21.33
C GLY A 109 -11.26 10.21 22.45
N CYS A 110 -10.49 9.18 22.13
CA CYS A 110 -9.60 8.48 23.07
C CYS A 110 -8.16 9.04 23.02
N GLN A 111 -7.95 10.18 22.37
CA GLN A 111 -6.69 10.91 22.46
C GLN A 111 -6.61 11.56 23.84
N VAL A 112 -5.52 11.29 24.56
CA VAL A 112 -5.13 12.02 25.77
C VAL A 112 -4.43 13.32 25.42
#